data_AF-A0A151S759-F1
#
_entry.id   AF-A0A151S759-F1
#
_cell.length_a   1.000
_cell.length_b   1.000
_cell.length_c   1.000
_cell.angle_alpha   90.00
_cell.angle_beta   90.00
_cell.angle_gamma   90.00
#
_symmetry.space_group_name_H-M   'P 1'
#
loop_
_entity.id
_entity.type
_entity.pdbx_description
1 polymer ?
#
loop_
_entity_poly.entity_id
_entity_poly.type
_entity_poly.pdbx_seq_one_letter_code
_entity_poly.pdbx_strand_id
1 'polypeptide(L)'
;MKRDIAEYVAACLTCQKAKVEHQKPSGLMQQIEIPEWKWDSIAMDFIMGLPSSARNSNAIWVIVDRLTKGAHFLPVTIKWYLEKIKKLYVREIVRLHGEPYSIISDRDPRFTSRFW
;
A
#
# COMPACT_ATOMS: atom_id res chain seq x y z
N MET A 1 49.12 8.97 5.35
CA MET A 1 48.68 8.57 3.99
C MET A 1 47.31 7.87 3.97
N LYS A 2 47.13 6.66 4.51
CA LYS A 2 45.80 5.98 4.44
C LYS A 2 44.67 6.77 5.13
N ARG A 3 44.97 7.39 6.28
CA ARG A 3 44.01 8.20 7.03
C ARG A 3 43.57 9.45 6.26
N ASP A 4 44.53 10.17 5.71
CA ASP A 4 44.30 11.42 4.96
C ASP A 4 43.47 11.15 3.68
N ILE A 5 43.71 10.02 3.00
CA ILE A 5 42.90 9.59 1.86
C ILE A 5 41.47 9.26 2.30
N ALA A 6 41.29 8.55 3.42
CA ALA A 6 39.96 8.25 3.95
C ALA A 6 39.19 9.52 4.34
N GLU A 7 39.86 10.48 5.00
CA GLU A 7 39.29 11.78 5.36
C GLU A 7 38.89 12.59 4.11
N TYR A 8 39.73 12.62 3.07
CA TYR A 8 39.43 13.28 1.80
C TYR A 8 38.22 12.63 1.09
N VAL A 9 38.17 11.30 1.02
CA VAL A 9 37.07 10.56 0.38
C VAL A 9 35.77 10.71 1.18
N ALA A 10 35.84 10.80 2.51
CA ALA A 10 34.70 11.08 3.36
C ALA A 10 34.14 12.50 3.13
N ALA A 11 35.01 13.49 2.94
CA ALA A 11 34.61 14.87 2.67
C ALA A 11 34.17 15.13 1.21
N CYS A 12 34.54 14.27 0.27
CA CYS A 12 34.25 14.45 -1.16
C CYS A 12 32.77 14.16 -1.49
N LEU A 13 32.00 15.20 -1.80
CA LEU A 13 30.57 15.10 -2.16
C LEU A 13 30.31 14.17 -3.34
N THR A 14 31.16 14.20 -4.37
CA THR A 14 31.03 13.32 -5.55
C THR A 14 31.22 11.86 -5.16
N CYS A 15 32.20 11.56 -4.31
CA CYS A 15 32.43 10.21 -3.80
C CYS A 15 31.26 9.75 -2.93
N GLN A 16 30.76 10.60 -2.03
CA GLN A 16 29.62 10.28 -1.17
C GLN A 16 28.35 10.01 -1.98
N LYS A 17 28.06 10.79 -3.03
CA LYS A 17 26.88 10.57 -3.90
C LYS A 17 26.99 9.33 -4.79
N ALA A 18 28.19 9.01 -5.27
CA ALA A 18 28.42 7.89 -6.19
C ALA A 18 28.64 6.55 -5.47
N LYS A 19 29.22 6.58 -4.27
CA LYS A 19 29.56 5.40 -3.45
C LYS A 19 28.90 5.47 -2.08
N VAL A 20 27.58 5.71 -2.08
CA VAL A 20 26.79 5.63 -0.86
C VAL A 20 26.85 4.19 -0.34
N GLU A 21 27.15 4.02 0.94
CA GLU A 21 26.96 2.76 1.63
C GLU A 21 25.45 2.52 1.80
N HIS A 22 24.90 1.61 0.98
CA HIS A 22 23.46 1.28 1.01
C HIS A 22 23.12 0.22 2.05
N GLN A 23 24.12 -0.39 2.69
CA GLN A 23 23.91 -1.38 3.75
C GLN A 23 23.66 -0.67 5.08
N LYS A 24 22.41 -0.26 5.30
CA LYS A 24 21.94 -0.03 6.66
C LYS A 24 21.87 -1.38 7.39
N PRO A 25 22.20 -1.44 8.69
CA PRO A 25 21.91 -2.63 9.50
C PRO A 25 20.44 -3.01 9.31
N SER A 26 20.17 -4.28 9.03
CA SER A 26 18.80 -4.75 8.91
C SER A 26 18.06 -4.46 10.21
N GLY A 27 17.00 -3.65 10.12
CA GLY A 27 16.10 -3.40 11.25
C GLY A 27 15.20 -4.60 11.51
N LEU A 28 14.65 -4.68 12.72
CA LEU A 28 13.57 -5.61 13.01
C LEU A 28 12.31 -5.18 12.24
N MET A 29 11.60 -6.15 11.66
CA MET A 29 10.30 -5.89 11.05
C MET A 29 9.33 -5.42 12.15
N GLN A 30 8.76 -4.23 11.99
CA GLN A 30 7.71 -3.77 12.88
C GLN A 30 6.43 -4.53 12.57
N GLN A 31 5.97 -5.31 13.54
CA GLN A 31 4.67 -5.95 13.45
C GLN A 31 3.57 -4.91 13.68
N ILE A 32 2.55 -4.98 12.85
CA ILE A 32 1.35 -4.16 13.00
C ILE A 32 0.45 -4.84 14.01
N GLU A 33 -0.18 -4.06 14.90
CA GLU A 33 -1.11 -4.56 15.91
C GLU A 33 -2.18 -5.48 15.30
N ILE A 34 -2.45 -6.57 16.02
CA ILE A 34 -3.44 -7.57 15.62
C ILE A 34 -4.82 -7.05 16.02
N PRO A 35 -5.79 -6.99 15.10
CA PRO A 35 -7.14 -6.51 15.42
C PRO A 35 -7.86 -7.44 16.40
N GLU A 36 -8.72 -6.88 17.25
CA GLU A 36 -9.49 -7.66 18.23
C GLU A 36 -10.70 -8.37 17.62
N TRP A 37 -11.33 -7.76 16.62
CA TRP A 37 -12.51 -8.31 15.95
C TRP A 37 -12.35 -8.39 14.43
N LYS A 38 -13.15 -9.27 13.82
CA LYS A 38 -13.21 -9.44 12.36
C LYS A 38 -13.67 -8.13 11.73
N TRP A 39 -13.03 -7.74 10.63
CA TRP A 39 -13.34 -6.52 9.86
C TRP A 39 -13.08 -5.19 10.57
N ASP A 40 -12.55 -5.18 11.81
CA ASP A 40 -12.11 -3.94 12.48
C ASP A 40 -10.92 -3.30 11.77
N SER A 41 -10.05 -4.11 11.17
CA SER A 41 -8.89 -3.61 10.42
C SER A 41 -8.80 -4.33 9.09
N ILE A 42 -8.80 -3.55 8.00
CA ILE A 42 -8.70 -4.08 6.65
C ILE A 42 -7.41 -3.63 5.98
N ALA A 43 -6.91 -4.47 5.08
CA ALA A 43 -5.86 -4.13 4.14
C ALA A 43 -6.46 -3.97 2.73
N MET A 44 -6.04 -2.95 2.00
CA MET A 44 -6.59 -2.60 0.70
C MET A 44 -5.48 -2.41 -0.33
N ASP A 45 -5.65 -2.99 -1.51
CA ASP A 45 -4.68 -2.89 -2.60
C ASP A 45 -5.35 -3.03 -3.98
N PHE A 46 -4.71 -2.49 -5.03
CA PHE A 46 -5.15 -2.66 -6.41
C PHE A 46 -4.17 -3.54 -7.21
N ILE A 47 -4.67 -4.68 -7.68
CA ILE A 47 -4.00 -5.44 -8.74
C ILE A 47 -4.33 -4.76 -10.07
N MET A 48 -3.35 -4.09 -10.66
CA MET A 48 -3.49 -3.33 -11.91
C MET A 48 -2.75 -4.00 -13.08
N GLY A 49 -2.94 -3.48 -14.29
CA GLY A 49 -2.26 -3.96 -15.49
C GLY A 49 -2.84 -5.26 -16.06
N LEU A 50 -4.06 -5.61 -15.68
CA LEU A 50 -4.74 -6.81 -16.17
C LEU A 50 -5.34 -6.57 -17.57
N PRO A 51 -5.46 -7.60 -18.41
CA PRO A 51 -6.25 -7.53 -19.62
C PRO A 51 -7.68 -7.11 -19.32
N SER A 52 -8.28 -6.31 -20.21
CA SER A 52 -9.68 -5.94 -20.09
C SER A 52 -10.58 -7.16 -20.19
N SER A 53 -11.42 -7.36 -19.17
CA SER A 53 -12.50 -8.36 -19.18
C SER A 53 -13.63 -7.98 -20.14
N ALA A 54 -14.54 -8.91 -20.40
CA ALA A 54 -15.75 -8.67 -21.21
C ALA A 54 -16.63 -7.52 -20.67
N ARG A 55 -16.53 -7.22 -19.37
CA ARG A 55 -17.22 -6.09 -18.71
C ARG A 55 -16.34 -4.84 -18.58
N ASN A 56 -15.24 -4.76 -19.33
CA ASN A 56 -14.32 -3.62 -19.37
C ASN A 56 -13.68 -3.25 -18.02
N SER A 57 -13.51 -4.25 -17.14
CA SER A 57 -12.70 -4.11 -15.92
C SER A 57 -11.28 -4.59 -16.24
N ASN A 58 -10.27 -3.83 -15.79
CA ASN A 58 -8.85 -4.06 -16.08
C ASN A 58 -7.96 -3.99 -14.82
N ALA A 59 -8.59 -4.02 -13.64
CA ALA A 59 -7.94 -4.12 -12.35
C ALA A 59 -8.86 -4.82 -11.35
N ILE A 60 -8.27 -5.32 -10.26
CA ILE A 60 -8.99 -5.92 -9.15
C ILE A 60 -8.67 -5.09 -7.90
N TRP A 61 -9.70 -4.67 -7.19
CA TRP A 61 -9.57 -4.10 -5.87
C TRP A 61 -9.68 -5.19 -4.83
N VAL A 62 -8.59 -5.41 -4.10
CA VAL A 62 -8.47 -6.43 -3.07
C VAL A 62 -8.70 -5.77 -1.72
N ILE A 63 -9.62 -6.31 -0.94
CA ILE A 63 -9.93 -5.83 0.41
C ILE A 63 -9.92 -7.03 1.34
N VAL A 64 -9.00 -7.06 2.28
CA VAL A 64 -8.72 -8.22 3.13
C VAL A 64 -8.90 -7.85 4.60
N ASP A 65 -9.69 -8.64 5.33
CA ASP A 65 -9.72 -8.57 6.78
C ASP A 65 -8.39 -9.02 7.37
N ARG A 66 -7.75 -8.16 8.17
CA ARG A 66 -6.42 -8.45 8.71
C ARG A 66 -6.42 -9.58 9.72
N LEU A 67 -7.55 -9.82 10.41
CA LEU A 67 -7.67 -10.87 11.42
C LEU A 67 -7.92 -12.24 10.78
N THR A 68 -9.06 -12.41 10.10
CA THR A 68 -9.49 -13.71 9.56
C THR A 68 -8.90 -14.06 8.20
N LYS A 69 -8.26 -13.09 7.52
CA LYS A 69 -7.79 -13.20 6.13
C LYS A 69 -8.89 -13.43 5.09
N GLY A 70 -10.17 -13.23 5.46
CA GLY A 70 -11.26 -13.17 4.50
C GLY A 70 -11.06 -12.00 3.54
N ALA A 71 -11.33 -12.20 2.24
CA ALA A 71 -11.04 -11.22 1.20
C ALA A 71 -12.20 -11.01 0.23
N HIS A 72 -12.39 -9.77 -0.20
CA HIS A 72 -13.21 -9.40 -1.35
C HIS A 72 -12.31 -9.03 -2.53
N PHE A 73 -12.68 -9.53 -3.71
CA PHE A 73 -12.03 -9.22 -4.97
C PHE A 73 -13.03 -8.53 -5.88
N LEU A 74 -12.94 -7.20 -5.95
CA LEU A 74 -13.90 -6.39 -6.68
C LEU A 74 -13.32 -6.01 -8.05
N PRO A 75 -13.99 -6.35 -9.17
CA PRO A 75 -13.53 -5.92 -10.49
C PRO A 75 -13.73 -4.41 -10.63
N VAL A 76 -12.66 -3.72 -11.00
CA VAL A 76 -12.66 -2.26 -11.19
C VAL A 76 -11.98 -1.90 -12.51
N THR A 77 -12.23 -0.67 -12.97
CA THR A 77 -11.44 -0.09 -14.06
C THR A 77 -10.52 0.98 -13.48
N ILE A 78 -9.25 1.00 -13.89
CA ILE A 78 -8.23 1.99 -13.45
C ILE A 78 -8.69 3.44 -13.71
N LYS A 79 -9.48 3.65 -14.77
CA LYS A 79 -10.01 4.98 -15.15
C LYS A 79 -11.23 5.42 -14.35
N TRP A 80 -11.76 4.61 -13.42
CA TRP A 80 -12.92 5.02 -12.64
C TRP A 80 -12.58 6.20 -11.73
N TYR A 81 -13.49 7.17 -11.73
CA TYR A 81 -13.47 8.27 -10.78
C TYR A 81 -13.66 7.74 -9.36
N LEU A 82 -13.02 8.42 -8.41
CA LEU A 82 -13.06 8.07 -7.00
C LEU A 82 -14.50 7.90 -6.48
N GLU A 83 -15.45 8.75 -6.89
CA GLU A 83 -16.86 8.64 -6.50
C GLU A 83 -17.49 7.27 -6.82
N LYS A 84 -17.09 6.66 -7.94
CA LYS A 84 -17.58 5.32 -8.30
C LYS A 84 -16.95 4.23 -7.42
N ILE A 85 -15.67 4.39 -7.10
CA ILE A 85 -14.92 3.51 -6.20
C ILE A 85 -15.52 3.57 -4.77
N LYS A 86 -15.81 4.77 -4.24
CA LYS A 86 -16.46 4.96 -2.93
C LYS A 86 -17.82 4.26 -2.84
N LYS A 87 -18.67 4.48 -3.85
CA LYS A 87 -20.00 3.84 -3.90
C LYS A 87 -19.90 2.32 -3.93
N LEU A 88 -18.91 1.79 -4.65
CA LEU A 88 -18.64 0.36 -4.67
C LEU A 88 -18.18 -0.14 -3.29
N TYR A 89 -17.27 0.57 -2.62
CA TYR A 89 -16.81 0.23 -1.28
C TYR A 89 -17.95 0.15 -0.27
N VAL A 90 -18.80 1.19 -0.23
CA VAL A 90 -19.96 1.20 0.68
C VAL A 90 -20.91 0.04 0.37
N ARG A 91 -21.17 -0.22 -0.91
CA ARG A 91 -22.11 -1.26 -1.35
C ARG A 91 -21.61 -2.68 -1.07
N GLU A 92 -20.33 -2.95 -1.31
CA GLU A 92 -19.79 -4.32 -1.23
C GLU A 92 -19.14 -4.63 0.11
N ILE A 93 -18.58 -3.62 0.80
CA ILE A 93 -17.85 -3.82 2.05
C ILE A 93 -18.65 -3.32 3.24
N VAL A 94 -18.93 -2.01 3.31
CA VAL A 94 -19.58 -1.41 4.50
C VAL A 94 -20.96 -1.99 4.74
N ARG A 95 -21.74 -2.24 3.69
CA ARG A 95 -23.05 -2.90 3.79
C ARG A 95 -22.99 -4.27 4.46
N LEU A 96 -21.92 -5.03 4.25
CA LEU A 96 -21.79 -6.41 4.73
C LEU A 96 -21.11 -6.49 6.10
N HIS A 97 -20.10 -5.66 6.34
CA HIS A 97 -19.20 -5.80 7.49
C HIS A 97 -19.20 -4.59 8.43
N GLY A 98 -19.82 -3.49 8.03
CA GLY A 98 -19.72 -2.21 8.72
C GLY A 98 -18.49 -1.41 8.31
N GLU A 99 -18.32 -0.25 8.95
CA GLU A 99 -17.14 0.59 8.78
C GLU A 99 -15.97 0.02 9.59
N PRO A 100 -14.79 -0.23 8.99
CA PRO A 100 -13.63 -0.68 9.72
C PRO A 100 -13.08 0.44 10.62
N TYR A 101 -12.52 0.07 11.75
CA TYR A 101 -11.80 0.99 12.63
C TYR A 101 -10.49 1.49 12.00
N SER A 102 -9.82 0.67 11.20
CA SER A 102 -8.58 1.05 10.52
C SER A 102 -8.42 0.44 9.13
N ILE A 103 -7.75 1.17 8.25
CA ILE A 103 -7.43 0.76 6.89
C ILE A 103 -5.92 0.86 6.68
N ILE A 104 -5.33 -0.18 6.10
CA ILE A 104 -3.93 -0.20 5.69
C ILE A 104 -3.86 -0.33 4.17
N SER A 105 -3.25 0.63 3.52
CA SER A 105 -3.04 0.62 2.07
C SER A 105 -1.64 1.13 1.72
N ASP A 106 -1.28 1.04 0.44
CA ASP A 106 -0.17 1.80 -0.09
C ASP A 106 -0.51 3.30 -0.20
N ARG A 107 0.41 4.08 -0.78
CA ARG A 107 0.24 5.52 -0.99
C ARG A 107 -0.38 5.86 -2.34
N ASP A 108 -1.19 4.96 -2.90
CA ASP A 108 -1.90 5.26 -4.14
C ASP A 108 -2.79 6.52 -3.96
N PRO A 109 -2.78 7.47 -4.90
CA PRO A 109 -3.57 8.70 -4.81
C PRO A 109 -5.07 8.47 -4.57
N ARG A 110 -5.60 7.31 -4.94
CA ARG A 110 -7.00 6.93 -4.69
C ARG A 110 -7.26 6.67 -3.21
N PHE A 111 -6.28 6.20 -2.46
CA PHE A 111 -6.38 5.94 -1.02
C PHE A 111 -6.00 7.14 -0.16
N THR A 112 -5.24 8.11 -0.68
CA THR A 112 -4.90 9.35 0.05
C THR A 112 -5.94 10.48 -0.08
N SER A 113 -7.09 10.18 -0.68
CA SER A 113 -8.18 11.13 -0.86
C SER A 113 -8.94 11.39 0.45
N ARG A 114 -9.63 12.55 0.57
CA ARG A 114 -10.41 12.98 1.76
C ARG A 114 -11.53 12.03 2.23
N PHE A 115 -11.83 10.99 1.47
CA PHE A 115 -12.89 10.04 1.83
C PHE A 115 -12.41 8.94 2.78
N TRP A 116 -11.16 8.54 2.65
CA TRP A 116 -10.53 7.54 3.51
C TRP A 116 -9.92 8.23 4.72
#